data_AF-A0A351HDZ8-F1
#
_entry.id   AF-A0A351HDZ8-F1
#
_cell.length_a   1.000
_cell.length_b   1.000
_cell.length_c   1.000
_cell.angle_alpha   90.00
_cell.angle_beta   90.00
_cell.angle_gamma   90.00
#
_symmetry.space_group_name_H-M   'P 1'
#
loop_
_entity.id
_entity.type
_entity.pdbx_description
1 polymer ?
#
loop_
_entity_poly.entity_id
_entity_poly.type
_entity_poly.pdbx_seq_one_letter_code
_entity_poly.pdbx_strand_id
1 'polypeptide(L)'
;MSDNTPPNPGQPQQVNLQQVAQQFMAGMQRHFDMLAFNLAARECVQEEAYNARVNAPKVMPAGPRHQNFEQMQAYARDLLVRQVIGDCMNLAVTGMNNAHFFLALVKATKASPQVSPEAHAEAQKSQRAFLPVQLDEKFNRLEQDYGIMCELEDSIISLGFILQALMQQGGIVKEPQLDDKGELVLELKTVEILSREVDAGKAHGKLIDQRKVFKEGEALVFSDVELQLILVTIASFADSLFKSVSLYAKSVKDASDS
;
A
#
# COMPACT_ATOMS: atom_id res chain seq x y z
N MET A 1 17.35 21.82 13.30
CA MET A 1 16.88 22.69 12.20
C MET A 1 17.09 21.89 10.93
N SER A 2 16.02 21.28 10.43
CA SER A 2 16.07 20.42 9.26
C SER A 2 15.56 21.24 8.08
N ASP A 3 16.40 21.39 7.05
CA ASP A 3 16.07 22.14 5.83
C ASP A 3 14.89 21.49 5.10
N ASN A 4 13.69 21.97 5.39
CA ASN A 4 12.52 21.82 4.53
C ASN A 4 12.56 22.92 3.47
N THR A 5 13.44 22.76 2.47
CA THR A 5 13.32 23.55 1.25
C THR A 5 12.25 22.89 0.37
N PRO A 6 11.15 23.57 0.02
CA PRO A 6 10.18 23.04 -0.92
C PRO A 6 10.86 22.83 -2.29
N PRO A 7 10.50 21.77 -3.05
CA PRO A 7 11.13 21.47 -4.32
C PRO A 7 10.94 22.63 -5.31
N ASN A 8 12.05 23.06 -5.90
CA ASN A 8 12.10 24.19 -6.82
C ASN A 8 11.38 23.83 -8.15
N PRO A 9 10.31 24.56 -8.55
CA PRO A 9 9.54 24.24 -9.74
C PRO A 9 10.31 24.69 -11.00
N GLY A 10 11.23 23.85 -11.49
CA GLY A 10 11.95 24.14 -12.72
C GLY A 10 13.25 23.38 -12.97
N GLN A 11 13.78 22.64 -11.98
CA GLN A 11 14.89 21.73 -12.24
C GLN A 11 14.37 20.34 -12.61
N PRO A 12 14.91 19.69 -13.65
CA PRO A 12 14.58 18.31 -13.94
C PRO A 12 14.98 17.49 -12.72
N GLN A 13 13.98 16.98 -11.98
CA GLN A 13 14.24 16.03 -10.91
C GLN A 13 14.86 14.81 -11.57
N GLN A 14 16.16 14.59 -11.31
CA GLN A 14 16.75 13.29 -11.56
C GLN A 14 16.03 12.29 -10.67
N VAL A 15 15.07 11.57 -11.24
CA VAL A 15 14.34 10.53 -10.54
C VAL A 15 15.31 9.39 -10.28
N ASN A 16 15.71 9.22 -9.03
CA ASN A 16 16.57 8.13 -8.60
C ASN A 16 15.70 7.01 -8.01
N LEU A 17 15.61 5.88 -8.72
CA LEU A 17 14.82 4.71 -8.29
C LEU A 17 15.20 4.23 -6.88
N GLN A 18 16.49 4.27 -6.52
CA GLN A 18 16.95 3.86 -5.19
C GLN A 18 16.41 4.82 -4.11
N GLN A 19 16.41 6.12 -4.38
CA GLN A 19 15.86 7.11 -3.44
C GLN A 19 14.34 6.94 -3.30
N VAL A 20 13.63 6.69 -4.40
CA VAL A 20 12.18 6.41 -4.39
C VAL A 20 11.89 5.16 -3.55
N ALA A 21 12.62 4.07 -3.78
CA ALA A 21 12.46 2.83 -3.02
C ALA A 21 12.76 3.03 -1.52
N GLN A 22 13.81 3.77 -1.18
CA GLN A 22 14.15 4.06 0.22
C GLN A 22 13.06 4.90 0.91
N GLN A 23 12.56 5.94 0.25
CA GLN A 23 11.48 6.78 0.79
C GLN A 23 10.19 5.97 0.97
N PHE A 24 9.88 5.11 0.01
CA PHE A 24 8.76 4.18 0.10
C PHE A 24 8.89 3.27 1.33
N MET A 25 10.04 2.60 1.50
CA MET A 25 10.26 1.67 2.62
C MET A 25 10.27 2.38 3.98
N ALA A 26 10.79 3.60 4.05
CA ALA A 26 10.69 4.43 5.25
C ALA A 26 9.24 4.85 5.57
N GLY A 27 8.42 5.09 4.54
CA GLY A 27 6.98 5.25 4.67
C GLY A 27 6.32 3.99 5.24
N MET A 28 6.54 2.85 4.58
CA MET A 28 6.02 1.54 5.00
C MET A 28 6.34 1.22 6.46
N GLN A 29 7.59 1.40 6.89
CA GLN A 29 8.01 1.13 8.26
C GLN A 29 7.23 2.00 9.26
N ARG A 30 7.04 3.29 8.97
CA ARG A 30 6.25 4.18 9.84
C ARG A 30 4.79 3.73 9.97
N HIS A 31 4.16 3.29 8.88
CA HIS A 31 2.79 2.76 8.94
C HIS A 31 2.72 1.45 9.71
N PHE A 32 3.74 0.59 9.58
CA PHE A 32 3.85 -0.65 10.35
C PHE A 32 3.98 -0.38 11.85
N ASP A 33 4.89 0.52 12.24
CA ASP A 33 5.10 0.90 13.65
C ASP A 33 3.85 1.57 14.23
N MET A 34 3.19 2.44 13.45
CA MET A 34 1.94 3.09 13.86
C MET A 34 0.81 2.09 14.08
N LEU A 35 0.67 1.09 13.20
CA LEU A 35 -0.31 0.02 13.39
C LEU A 35 0.00 -0.75 14.68
N ALA A 36 1.25 -1.18 14.87
CA ALA A 36 1.65 -1.92 16.06
C ALA A 36 1.37 -1.11 17.35
N PHE A 37 1.66 0.19 17.34
CA PHE A 37 1.34 1.09 18.44
C PHE A 37 -0.16 1.16 18.70
N ASN A 38 -0.98 1.36 17.66
CA ASN A 38 -2.43 1.46 17.79
C ASN A 38 -3.07 0.17 18.30
N LEU A 39 -2.58 -0.98 17.85
CA LEU A 39 -3.04 -2.29 18.32
C LEU A 39 -2.74 -2.48 19.82
N ALA A 40 -1.49 -2.22 20.24
CA ALA A 40 -1.10 -2.30 21.65
C ALA A 40 -1.87 -1.30 22.52
N ALA A 41 -2.03 -0.05 22.03
CA ALA A 41 -2.79 0.97 22.74
C ALA A 41 -4.25 0.54 22.95
N ARG A 42 -4.89 -0.03 21.92
CA ARG A 42 -6.27 -0.53 21.97
C ARG A 42 -6.46 -1.63 23.01
N GLU A 43 -5.51 -2.54 23.14
CA GLU A 43 -5.52 -3.63 24.13
C GLU A 43 -5.37 -3.13 25.57
N CYS A 44 -4.69 -1.99 25.76
CA CYS A 44 -4.46 -1.42 27.08
C CYS A 44 -5.56 -0.47 27.58
N VAL A 45 -6.48 -0.02 26.72
CA VAL A 45 -7.51 0.95 27.14
C VAL A 45 -8.46 0.28 28.14
N GLN A 46 -8.67 0.95 29.28
CA GLN A 46 -9.62 0.56 30.32
C GLN A 46 -10.87 1.44 30.26
N GLU A 47 -12.03 0.86 30.57
CA GLU A 47 -13.32 1.56 30.55
C GLU A 47 -13.32 2.78 31.49
N GLU A 48 -12.74 2.68 32.68
CA GLU A 48 -12.65 3.78 33.64
C GLU A 48 -11.85 4.95 33.07
N ALA A 49 -10.77 4.64 32.36
CA ALA A 49 -9.91 5.64 31.73
C ALA A 49 -10.60 6.34 30.54
N TYR A 50 -11.48 5.63 29.83
CA TYR A 50 -12.36 6.21 28.81
C TYR A 50 -13.41 7.12 29.43
N ASN A 51 -14.15 6.62 30.43
CA ASN A 51 -15.20 7.37 31.12
C ASN A 51 -14.66 8.63 31.79
N ALA A 52 -13.47 8.58 32.39
CA ALA A 52 -12.81 9.76 32.95
C ALA A 52 -12.52 10.83 31.87
N ARG A 53 -12.06 10.42 30.67
CA ARG A 53 -11.75 11.34 29.56
C ARG A 53 -12.99 11.96 28.95
N VAL A 54 -14.04 11.17 28.74
CA VAL A 54 -15.31 11.67 28.17
C VAL A 54 -15.96 12.69 29.12
N ASN A 55 -15.84 12.49 30.43
CA ASN A 55 -16.44 13.38 31.42
C ASN A 55 -15.55 14.59 31.79
N ALA A 56 -14.26 14.58 31.46
CA ALA A 56 -13.33 15.65 31.83
C ALA A 56 -13.76 17.06 31.36
N PRO A 57 -14.29 17.25 30.14
CA PRO A 57 -14.79 18.56 29.69
C PRO A 57 -16.05 19.04 30.42
N LYS A 58 -16.74 18.19 31.20
CA LYS A 58 -18.01 18.47 31.89
C LYS A 58 -19.20 18.83 30.99
N VAL A 59 -19.00 18.86 29.68
CA VAL A 59 -20.02 19.05 28.67
C VAL A 59 -19.77 18.09 27.52
N MET A 60 -20.80 17.38 27.09
CA MET A 60 -20.75 16.53 25.90
C MET A 60 -21.38 17.28 24.72
N PRO A 61 -20.76 17.26 23.53
CA PRO A 61 -21.33 17.91 22.33
C PRO A 61 -22.73 17.41 21.97
N ALA A 62 -23.00 16.12 22.20
CA ALA A 62 -24.30 15.48 21.95
C ALA A 62 -24.55 14.32 22.95
N GLY A 63 -24.73 14.65 24.23
CA GLY A 63 -24.87 13.65 25.32
C GLY A 63 -25.83 12.48 25.05
N PRO A 64 -27.04 12.68 24.49
CA PRO A 64 -27.96 11.58 24.18
C PRO A 64 -27.45 10.57 23.14
N ARG A 65 -26.39 10.90 22.39
CA ARG A 65 -25.75 10.02 21.40
C ARG A 65 -24.41 9.48 21.88
N HIS A 66 -24.09 9.63 23.16
CA HIS A 66 -22.87 9.08 23.73
C HIS A 66 -22.84 7.56 23.54
N GLN A 67 -21.71 7.07 23.01
CA GLN A 67 -21.44 5.65 22.89
C GLN A 67 -20.70 5.17 24.12
N ASN A 68 -21.04 3.99 24.63
CA ASN A 68 -20.30 3.40 25.74
C ASN A 68 -18.91 2.89 25.31
N PHE A 69 -18.14 2.38 26.26
CA PHE A 69 -16.79 1.88 26.00
C PHE A 69 -16.73 0.80 24.91
N GLU A 70 -17.57 -0.23 24.99
CA GLU A 70 -17.60 -1.33 24.01
C GLU A 70 -17.95 -0.85 22.60
N GLN A 71 -18.97 0.01 22.48
CA GLN A 71 -19.39 0.60 21.21
C GLN A 71 -18.28 1.44 20.58
N MET A 72 -17.59 2.23 21.40
CA MET A 72 -16.48 3.06 20.96
C MET A 72 -15.25 2.22 20.60
N GLN A 73 -14.98 1.13 21.33
CA GLN A 73 -13.89 0.21 21.01
C GLN A 73 -14.13 -0.48 19.66
N ALA A 74 -15.36 -0.95 19.41
CA ALA A 74 -15.75 -1.52 18.12
C ALA A 74 -15.64 -0.50 16.99
N TYR A 75 -16.16 0.72 17.19
CA TYR A 75 -16.07 1.78 16.19
C TYR A 75 -14.61 2.19 15.90
N ALA A 76 -13.76 2.27 16.91
CA ALA A 76 -12.34 2.56 16.74
C ALA A 76 -11.61 1.46 15.94
N ARG A 77 -11.98 0.19 16.14
CA ARG A 77 -11.45 -0.93 15.35
C ARG A 77 -11.85 -0.81 13.88
N ASP A 78 -13.10 -0.51 13.59
CA ASP A 78 -13.59 -0.33 12.21
C ASP A 78 -12.88 0.83 11.50
N LEU A 79 -12.65 1.94 12.20
CA LEU A 79 -11.86 3.06 11.67
C LEU A 79 -10.41 2.66 11.40
N LEU A 80 -9.78 1.92 12.31
CA LEU A 80 -8.40 1.45 12.13
C LEU A 80 -8.26 0.57 10.89
N VAL A 81 -9.18 -0.38 10.68
CA VAL A 81 -9.17 -1.25 9.47
C VAL A 81 -9.23 -0.40 8.20
N ARG A 82 -10.17 0.54 8.12
CA ARG A 82 -10.32 1.45 6.97
C ARG A 82 -9.05 2.28 6.73
N GLN A 83 -8.47 2.80 7.81
CA GLN A 83 -7.27 3.61 7.73
C GLN A 83 -6.08 2.79 7.23
N VAL A 84 -5.81 1.62 7.81
CA VAL A 84 -4.68 0.77 7.43
C VAL A 84 -4.75 0.37 5.96
N ILE A 85 -5.92 -0.10 5.52
CA ILE A 85 -6.11 -0.52 4.12
C ILE A 85 -6.02 0.70 3.19
N GLY A 86 -6.63 1.82 3.56
CA GLY A 86 -6.55 3.07 2.79
C GLY A 86 -5.11 3.59 2.64
N ASP A 87 -4.34 3.61 3.72
CA ASP A 87 -2.93 3.99 3.72
C ASP A 87 -2.10 3.05 2.84
N CYS A 88 -2.34 1.74 2.95
CA CYS A 88 -1.70 0.72 2.11
C CYS A 88 -1.96 0.92 0.62
N MET A 89 -3.22 1.20 0.24
CA MET A 89 -3.58 1.48 -1.16
C MET A 89 -2.94 2.77 -1.66
N ASN A 90 -2.91 3.83 -0.84
CA ASN A 90 -2.24 5.07 -1.19
C ASN A 90 -0.74 4.86 -1.42
N LEU A 91 -0.08 4.05 -0.58
CA LEU A 91 1.32 3.69 -0.76
C LEU A 91 1.51 2.91 -2.06
N ALA A 92 0.77 1.83 -2.29
CA ALA A 92 0.87 1.01 -3.50
C ALA A 92 0.71 1.84 -4.78
N VAL A 93 -0.33 2.68 -4.86
CA VAL A 93 -0.57 3.56 -6.01
C VAL A 93 0.53 4.60 -6.16
N THR A 94 1.03 5.18 -5.07
CA THR A 94 2.15 6.14 -5.12
C THR A 94 3.42 5.48 -5.63
N GLY A 95 3.75 4.29 -5.14
CA GLY A 95 4.89 3.49 -5.59
C GLY A 95 4.79 3.19 -7.09
N MET A 96 3.62 2.77 -7.54
CA MET A 96 3.32 2.49 -8.95
C MET A 96 3.44 3.73 -9.84
N ASN A 97 2.89 4.88 -9.40
CA ASN A 97 2.99 6.12 -10.15
C ASN A 97 4.44 6.61 -10.27
N ASN A 98 5.25 6.45 -9.23
CA ASN A 98 6.68 6.80 -9.27
C ASN A 98 7.47 5.84 -10.16
N ALA A 99 7.19 4.54 -10.07
CA ALA A 99 7.78 3.51 -10.93
C ALA A 99 7.49 3.80 -12.41
N HIS A 100 6.22 4.06 -12.75
CA HIS A 100 5.81 4.39 -14.11
C HIS A 100 6.54 5.63 -14.64
N PHE A 101 6.65 6.71 -13.86
CA PHE A 101 7.36 7.90 -14.31
C PHE A 101 8.84 7.62 -14.59
N PHE A 102 9.49 6.83 -13.74
CA PHE A 102 10.87 6.42 -13.94
C PHE A 102 11.02 5.56 -15.21
N LEU A 103 10.12 4.60 -15.44
CA LEU A 103 10.10 3.78 -16.66
C LEU A 103 9.93 4.62 -17.92
N ALA A 104 9.02 5.59 -17.88
CA ALA A 104 8.79 6.52 -18.98
C ALA A 104 10.04 7.36 -19.30
N LEU A 105 10.75 7.83 -18.26
CA LEU A 105 12.03 8.53 -18.43
C LEU A 105 13.09 7.63 -19.06
N VAL A 106 13.28 6.42 -18.54
CA VAL A 106 14.24 5.44 -19.08
C VAL A 106 13.96 5.14 -20.55
N LYS A 107 12.69 4.93 -20.91
CA LYS A 107 12.26 4.67 -22.29
C LYS A 107 12.52 5.88 -23.18
N ALA A 108 12.20 7.09 -22.73
CA ALA A 108 12.39 8.32 -23.50
C ALA A 108 13.88 8.68 -23.69
N THR A 109 14.74 8.39 -22.72
CA THR A 109 16.18 8.68 -22.80
C THR A 109 17.00 7.53 -23.36
N LYS A 110 16.38 6.36 -23.64
CA LYS A 110 17.08 5.11 -23.93
C LYS A 110 18.13 4.78 -22.84
N ALA A 111 17.73 4.93 -21.58
CA ALA A 111 18.57 4.78 -20.40
C ALA A 111 19.81 5.71 -20.34
N SER A 112 19.85 6.78 -21.15
CA SER A 112 20.89 7.79 -21.05
C SER A 112 20.78 8.54 -19.71
N PRO A 113 21.91 8.81 -19.03
CA PRO A 113 21.93 9.63 -17.82
C PRO A 113 21.60 11.11 -18.10
N GLN A 114 21.64 11.52 -19.36
CA GLN A 114 21.32 12.89 -19.80
C GLN A 114 19.86 12.94 -20.23
N VAL A 115 19.03 13.61 -19.43
CA VAL A 115 17.61 13.81 -19.72
C VAL A 115 17.45 15.13 -20.48
N SER A 116 17.15 15.06 -21.78
CA SER A 116 16.84 16.25 -22.56
C SER A 116 15.45 16.81 -22.18
N PRO A 117 15.18 18.12 -22.40
CA PRO A 117 13.85 18.68 -22.18
C PRO A 117 12.74 17.95 -22.94
N GLU A 118 13.03 17.48 -24.15
CA GLU A 118 12.09 16.72 -24.99
C GLU A 118 11.79 15.35 -24.38
N ALA A 119 12.82 14.62 -23.94
CA ALA A 119 12.65 13.32 -23.29
C ALA A 119 11.86 13.44 -21.98
N HIS A 120 12.11 14.50 -21.20
CA HIS A 120 11.36 14.79 -19.99
C HIS A 120 9.89 15.13 -20.30
N ALA A 121 9.62 15.93 -21.34
CA ALA A 121 8.27 16.28 -21.76
C ALA A 121 7.48 15.05 -22.22
N GLU A 122 8.12 14.13 -22.94
CA GLU A 122 7.49 12.88 -23.38
C GLU A 122 7.17 11.97 -22.19
N ALA A 123 8.12 11.79 -21.26
CA ALA A 123 7.88 11.04 -20.02
C ALA A 123 6.75 11.65 -19.18
N GLN A 124 6.69 12.98 -19.08
CA GLN A 124 5.63 13.67 -18.36
C GLN A 124 4.26 13.53 -19.05
N LYS A 125 4.22 13.53 -20.39
CA LYS A 125 3.00 13.28 -21.16
C LYS A 125 2.47 11.88 -20.89
N SER A 126 3.35 10.87 -20.94
CA SER A 126 3.02 9.48 -20.58
C SER A 126 2.49 9.40 -19.15
N GLN A 127 3.17 10.03 -18.18
CA GLN A 127 2.74 10.06 -16.79
C GLN A 127 1.36 10.68 -16.60
N ARG A 128 1.08 11.81 -17.25
CA ARG A 128 -0.23 12.48 -17.17
C ARG A 128 -1.36 11.58 -17.70
N ALA A 129 -1.07 10.77 -18.72
CA ALA A 129 -2.03 9.80 -19.25
C ALA A 129 -2.19 8.56 -18.36
N PHE A 130 -1.19 8.24 -17.52
CA PHE A 130 -1.20 7.10 -16.60
C PHE A 130 -1.86 7.41 -15.25
N LEU A 131 -1.69 8.63 -14.72
CA LEU A 131 -2.18 9.00 -13.38
C LEU A 131 -3.68 8.74 -13.15
N PRO A 132 -4.61 9.16 -14.02
CA PRO A 132 -6.06 9.06 -13.77
C PRO A 132 -6.66 7.68 -14.07
N VAL A 133 -5.85 6.75 -14.57
CA VAL A 133 -6.28 5.42 -14.99
C VAL A 133 -6.67 4.57 -13.78
N GLN A 134 -7.63 3.66 -13.97
CA GLN A 134 -8.05 2.71 -12.93
C GLN A 134 -6.91 1.71 -12.61
N LEU A 135 -6.99 1.07 -11.44
CA LEU A 135 -5.87 0.30 -10.91
C LEU A 135 -5.49 -0.91 -11.76
N ASP A 136 -6.49 -1.66 -12.21
CA ASP A 136 -6.38 -2.76 -13.18
C ASP A 136 -5.67 -2.30 -14.46
N GLU A 137 -6.13 -1.20 -15.06
CA GLU A 137 -5.55 -0.69 -16.30
C GLU A 137 -4.14 -0.10 -16.10
N LYS A 138 -3.78 0.32 -14.89
CA LYS A 138 -2.39 0.67 -14.58
C LYS A 138 -1.47 -0.55 -14.66
N PHE A 139 -1.89 -1.71 -14.17
CA PHE A 139 -1.13 -2.95 -14.28
C PHE A 139 -1.00 -3.38 -15.74
N ASN A 140 -2.10 -3.38 -16.50
CA ASN A 140 -2.09 -3.66 -17.95
C ASN A 140 -1.05 -2.80 -18.69
N ARG A 141 -0.97 -1.51 -18.38
CA ARG A 141 0.00 -0.60 -19.03
C ARG A 141 1.43 -0.89 -18.62
N LEU A 142 1.69 -1.27 -17.37
CA LEU A 142 3.04 -1.68 -16.95
C LEU A 142 3.52 -2.90 -17.73
N GLU A 143 2.62 -3.86 -17.97
CA GLU A 143 2.91 -5.04 -18.77
C GLU A 143 3.08 -4.69 -20.26
N GLN A 144 2.10 -3.99 -20.86
CA GLN A 144 2.10 -3.72 -22.30
C GLN A 144 3.23 -2.77 -22.73
N ASP A 145 3.48 -1.71 -21.97
CA ASP A 145 4.43 -0.66 -22.37
C ASP A 145 5.87 -0.96 -21.99
N TYR A 146 6.09 -1.82 -20.98
CA TYR A 146 7.40 -2.07 -20.36
C TYR A 146 7.71 -3.56 -20.10
N GLY A 147 6.76 -4.48 -20.32
CA GLY A 147 6.96 -5.92 -20.08
C GLY A 147 7.02 -6.29 -18.59
N ILE A 148 6.48 -5.46 -17.69
CA ILE A 148 6.52 -5.69 -16.25
C ILE A 148 5.19 -6.28 -15.79
N MET A 149 5.20 -7.59 -15.51
CA MET A 149 4.09 -8.28 -14.84
C MET A 149 4.24 -8.16 -13.32
N CYS A 150 3.16 -7.77 -12.64
CA CYS A 150 3.15 -7.63 -11.19
C CYS A 150 2.59 -8.90 -10.53
N GLU A 151 3.45 -9.69 -9.88
CA GLU A 151 3.05 -10.94 -9.23
C GLU A 151 1.96 -10.79 -8.15
N LEU A 152 1.81 -9.60 -7.58
CA LEU A 152 0.83 -9.30 -6.52
C LEU A 152 -0.34 -8.44 -7.02
N GLU A 153 -0.53 -8.34 -8.34
CA GLU A 153 -1.64 -7.60 -8.96
C GLU A 153 -2.99 -7.97 -8.34
N ASP A 154 -3.33 -9.25 -8.31
CA ASP A 154 -4.60 -9.75 -7.76
C ASP A 154 -4.80 -9.32 -6.30
N SER A 155 -3.77 -9.45 -5.46
CA SER A 155 -3.85 -9.00 -4.06
C SER A 155 -4.11 -7.50 -3.93
N ILE A 156 -3.48 -6.68 -4.78
CA ILE A 156 -3.66 -5.22 -4.76
C ILE A 156 -5.05 -4.83 -5.28
N ILE A 157 -5.56 -5.49 -6.32
CA ILE A 157 -6.92 -5.30 -6.84
C ILE A 157 -7.95 -5.70 -5.78
N SER A 158 -7.79 -6.86 -5.14
CA SER A 158 -8.66 -7.31 -4.05
C SER A 158 -8.67 -6.34 -2.87
N LEU A 159 -7.53 -5.77 -2.49
CA LEU A 159 -7.49 -4.70 -1.48
C LEU A 159 -8.26 -3.44 -1.92
N GLY A 160 -8.23 -3.09 -3.20
CA GLY A 160 -9.05 -2.03 -3.78
C GLY A 160 -10.55 -2.30 -3.60
N PHE A 161 -11.00 -3.51 -3.93
CA PHE A 161 -12.40 -3.94 -3.73
C PHE A 161 -12.80 -3.94 -2.24
N ILE A 162 -11.93 -4.43 -1.36
CA ILE A 162 -12.13 -4.41 0.09
C ILE A 162 -12.29 -2.97 0.59
N LEU A 163 -11.40 -2.06 0.18
CA LEU A 163 -11.48 -0.65 0.58
C LEU A 163 -12.79 -0.02 0.10
N GLN A 164 -13.20 -0.28 -1.14
CA GLN A 164 -14.46 0.21 -1.67
C GLN A 164 -15.65 -0.29 -0.86
N ALA A 165 -15.72 -1.59 -0.56
CA ALA A 165 -16.78 -2.19 0.23
C ALA A 165 -16.83 -1.63 1.67
N LEU A 166 -15.67 -1.45 2.32
CA LEU A 166 -15.57 -0.79 3.61
C LEU A 166 -16.14 0.63 3.56
N MET A 167 -15.74 1.42 2.56
CA MET A 167 -16.14 2.83 2.46
C MET A 167 -17.60 3.03 2.06
N GLN A 168 -18.12 2.23 1.13
CA GLN A 168 -19.40 2.51 0.45
C GLN A 168 -20.51 1.54 0.83
N GLN A 169 -20.18 0.39 1.43
CA GLN A 169 -21.11 -0.74 1.57
C GLN A 169 -21.18 -1.26 3.01
N GLY A 170 -20.74 -0.44 3.98
CA GLY A 170 -20.74 -0.81 5.39
C GLY A 170 -19.79 -1.95 5.73
N GLY A 171 -18.82 -2.27 4.85
CA GLY A 171 -17.94 -3.42 5.03
C GLY A 171 -18.58 -4.76 4.70
N ILE A 172 -19.68 -4.78 3.95
CA ILE A 172 -20.32 -6.01 3.47
C ILE A 172 -19.93 -6.26 2.01
N VAL A 173 -19.53 -7.49 1.70
CA VAL A 173 -19.19 -7.93 0.34
C VAL A 173 -20.45 -8.09 -0.50
N LYS A 174 -20.37 -7.67 -1.77
CA LYS A 174 -21.43 -7.70 -2.77
C LYS A 174 -20.92 -8.28 -4.08
N GLU A 175 -21.85 -8.67 -4.95
CA GLU A 175 -21.57 -9.22 -6.28
C GLU A 175 -20.43 -8.52 -7.05
N PRO A 176 -20.33 -7.17 -7.12
CA PRO A 176 -19.29 -6.52 -7.93
C PRO A 176 -17.84 -6.75 -7.46
N GLN A 177 -17.62 -7.30 -6.27
CA GLN A 177 -16.29 -7.63 -5.76
C GLN A 177 -15.91 -9.10 -5.92
N LEU A 178 -16.81 -9.94 -6.43
CA LEU A 178 -16.62 -11.38 -6.49
C LEU A 178 -16.00 -11.79 -7.82
N ASP A 179 -15.18 -12.84 -7.77
CA ASP A 179 -14.66 -13.53 -8.94
C ASP A 179 -15.71 -14.47 -9.57
N ASP A 180 -15.31 -15.18 -10.64
CA ASP A 180 -16.16 -16.16 -11.33
C ASP A 180 -16.66 -17.31 -10.44
N LYS A 181 -16.08 -17.50 -9.24
CA LYS A 181 -16.47 -18.50 -8.26
C LYS A 181 -17.39 -17.93 -7.18
N GLY A 182 -17.72 -16.64 -7.24
CA GLY A 182 -18.51 -15.96 -6.21
C GLY A 182 -17.69 -15.65 -4.95
N GLU A 183 -16.36 -15.52 -5.07
CA GLU A 183 -15.45 -15.29 -3.95
C GLU A 183 -14.68 -13.97 -4.13
N LEU A 184 -14.50 -13.23 -3.04
CA LEU A 184 -13.49 -12.17 -2.94
C LEU A 184 -12.28 -12.75 -2.20
N VAL A 185 -11.17 -12.93 -2.92
CA VAL A 185 -9.96 -13.59 -2.40
C VAL A 185 -8.87 -12.55 -2.19
N LEU A 186 -8.37 -12.43 -0.97
CA LEU A 186 -7.17 -11.66 -0.65
C LEU A 186 -6.02 -12.61 -0.33
N GLU A 187 -4.94 -12.53 -1.09
CA GLU A 187 -3.71 -13.26 -0.79
C GLU A 187 -2.73 -12.36 -0.03
N LEU A 188 -2.38 -12.80 1.18
CA LEU A 188 -1.48 -12.10 2.09
C LEU A 188 -0.13 -12.80 2.14
N LYS A 189 0.95 -12.03 2.00
CA LYS A 189 2.31 -12.53 2.20
C LYS A 189 2.58 -12.73 3.68
N THR A 190 2.93 -13.96 4.06
CA THR A 190 3.33 -14.34 5.42
C THR A 190 4.63 -15.14 5.39
N VAL A 191 5.27 -15.33 6.54
CA VAL A 191 6.53 -16.06 6.67
C VAL A 191 6.27 -17.45 7.24
N GLU A 192 6.60 -18.48 6.46
CA GLU A 192 6.73 -19.85 6.97
C GLU A 192 8.12 -20.02 7.60
N ILE A 193 8.16 -20.25 8.91
CA ILE A 193 9.42 -20.44 9.65
C ILE A 193 9.87 -21.90 9.45
N LEU A 194 10.95 -22.10 8.69
CA LEU A 194 11.45 -23.43 8.31
C LEU A 194 12.34 -24.06 9.40
N SER A 195 12.87 -23.26 10.33
CA SER A 195 13.53 -23.73 11.56
C SER A 195 13.64 -22.59 12.58
N ARG A 196 13.53 -22.91 13.88
CA ARG A 196 13.87 -22.00 14.97
C ARG A 196 15.33 -22.23 15.36
N GLU A 197 16.28 -21.64 14.63
CA GLU A 197 17.63 -21.48 15.18
C GLU A 197 17.63 -20.28 16.14
N VAL A 198 18.20 -20.49 17.33
CA VAL A 198 18.04 -19.63 18.53
C VAL A 198 18.98 -18.41 18.48
N ASP A 199 19.78 -18.24 17.44
CA ASP A 199 20.72 -17.12 17.36
C ASP A 199 20.13 -15.90 16.64
N ALA A 200 19.90 -14.85 17.44
CA ALA A 200 19.77 -13.45 17.05
C ALA A 200 18.72 -13.12 15.96
N GLY A 201 17.43 -13.23 16.30
CA GLY A 201 16.40 -12.29 15.81
C GLY A 201 16.07 -12.30 14.31
N LYS A 202 16.59 -13.23 13.52
CA LYS A 202 16.20 -13.43 12.11
C LYS A 202 15.73 -14.86 11.92
N ALA A 203 14.41 -15.06 12.01
CA ALA A 203 13.82 -16.29 11.51
C ALA A 203 14.13 -16.39 10.01
N HIS A 204 14.88 -17.42 9.60
CA HIS A 204 15.00 -17.79 8.20
C HIS A 204 13.70 -18.47 7.78
N GLY A 205 12.79 -17.68 7.22
CA GLY A 205 11.52 -18.18 6.72
C GLY A 205 11.31 -17.84 5.25
N LYS A 206 10.48 -18.66 4.60
CA LYS A 206 10.08 -18.45 3.21
C LYS A 206 8.79 -17.63 3.20
N LEU A 207 8.71 -16.63 2.33
CA LEU A 207 7.44 -15.96 2.09
C LEU A 207 6.49 -16.92 1.36
N ILE A 208 5.31 -17.13 1.94
CA ILE A 208 4.22 -17.94 1.40
C ILE A 208 2.94 -17.11 1.36
N ASP A 209 1.97 -17.58 0.59
CA ASP A 209 0.67 -16.94 0.45
C ASP A 209 -0.35 -17.54 1.41
N GLN A 210 -0.95 -16.67 2.22
CA GLN A 210 -2.10 -16.97 3.05
C GLN A 210 -3.35 -16.38 2.39
N ARG A 211 -4.29 -17.24 2.00
CA ARG A 211 -5.55 -16.82 1.39
C ARG A 211 -6.59 -16.50 2.46
N LYS A 212 -7.20 -15.33 2.35
CA LYS A 212 -8.42 -14.95 3.07
C LYS A 212 -9.54 -14.80 2.07
N VAL A 213 -10.61 -15.56 2.27
CA VAL A 213 -11.74 -15.64 1.32
C VAL A 213 -12.98 -15.05 1.98
N PHE A 214 -13.71 -14.24 1.23
CA PHE A 214 -15.01 -13.71 1.61
C PHE A 214 -16.05 -14.08 0.55
N LYS A 215 -17.28 -14.31 0.99
CA LYS A 215 -18.43 -14.57 0.12
C LYS A 215 -19.39 -13.40 0.12
N GLU A 216 -20.32 -13.40 -0.83
CA GLU A 216 -21.39 -12.42 -0.87
C GLU A 216 -22.14 -12.32 0.48
N GLY A 217 -22.40 -11.10 0.94
CA GLY A 217 -23.10 -10.83 2.19
C GLY A 217 -22.25 -10.97 3.45
N GLU A 218 -21.01 -11.47 3.36
CA GLU A 218 -20.11 -11.54 4.51
C GLU A 218 -19.54 -10.16 4.89
N ALA A 219 -19.34 -9.97 6.19
CA ALA A 219 -18.66 -8.81 6.72
C ALA A 219 -17.14 -8.95 6.57
N LEU A 220 -16.49 -7.87 6.15
CA LEU A 220 -15.04 -7.77 6.02
C LEU A 220 -14.40 -7.65 7.41
N VAL A 221 -14.05 -8.81 8.00
CA VAL A 221 -13.43 -8.89 9.32
C VAL A 221 -11.97 -9.32 9.20
N PHE A 222 -11.07 -8.52 9.76
CA PHE A 222 -9.63 -8.79 9.83
C PHE A 222 -9.17 -8.97 11.28
N SER A 223 -8.33 -9.97 11.50
CA SER A 223 -7.52 -10.05 12.72
C SER A 223 -6.41 -9.01 12.69
N ASP A 224 -5.84 -8.71 13.85
CA ASP A 224 -4.76 -7.73 13.95
C ASP A 224 -3.51 -8.17 13.17
N VAL A 225 -3.23 -9.48 13.18
CA VAL A 225 -2.14 -10.06 12.39
C VAL A 225 -2.40 -9.90 10.90
N GLU A 226 -3.63 -10.15 10.43
CA GLU A 226 -3.97 -9.95 9.02
C GLU A 226 -3.77 -8.49 8.58
N LEU A 227 -4.10 -7.50 9.44
CA LEU A 227 -3.82 -6.09 9.14
C LEU A 227 -2.32 -5.81 9.00
N GLN A 228 -1.48 -6.45 9.83
CA GLN A 228 -0.03 -6.35 9.69
C GLN A 228 0.47 -7.03 8.41
N LEU A 229 -0.09 -8.19 8.05
CA LEU A 229 0.27 -8.90 6.82
C LEU A 229 -0.13 -8.14 5.56
N ILE A 230 -1.16 -7.28 5.59
CA ILE A 230 -1.46 -6.37 4.48
C ILE A 230 -0.26 -5.45 4.21
N LEU A 231 0.32 -4.83 5.24
CA LEU A 231 1.52 -3.99 5.09
C LEU A 231 2.72 -4.79 4.56
N VAL A 232 2.91 -6.03 5.03
CA VAL A 232 3.95 -6.93 4.51
C VAL A 232 3.72 -7.20 3.02
N THR A 233 2.49 -7.45 2.62
CA THR A 233 2.10 -7.68 1.22
C THR A 233 2.38 -6.46 0.35
N ILE A 234 2.06 -5.25 0.81
CA ILE A 234 2.40 -4.01 0.09
C ILE A 234 3.91 -3.82 -0.03
N ALA A 235 4.67 -4.13 1.02
CA ALA A 235 6.13 -4.05 0.98
C ALA A 235 6.71 -5.04 -0.04
N SER A 236 6.22 -6.28 -0.07
CA SER A 236 6.60 -7.29 -1.07
C SER A 236 6.24 -6.87 -2.49
N PHE A 237 5.05 -6.29 -2.69
CA PHE A 237 4.62 -5.75 -3.97
C PHE A 237 5.59 -4.66 -4.47
N ALA A 238 5.91 -3.68 -3.63
CA ALA A 238 6.80 -2.60 -4.01
C ALA A 238 8.24 -3.06 -4.26
N ASP A 239 8.76 -3.97 -3.44
CA ASP A 239 10.09 -4.55 -3.64
C ASP A 239 10.19 -5.29 -4.99
N SER A 240 9.19 -6.12 -5.31
CA SER A 240 9.11 -6.82 -6.61
C SER A 240 9.00 -5.82 -7.77
N LEU A 241 8.12 -4.83 -7.67
CA LEU A 241 7.95 -3.77 -8.68
C LEU A 241 9.26 -3.01 -8.93
N PHE A 242 9.95 -2.54 -7.89
CA PHE A 242 11.18 -1.77 -8.05
C PHE A 242 12.33 -2.62 -8.62
N LYS A 243 12.38 -3.92 -8.29
CA LYS A 243 13.31 -4.86 -8.93
C LYS A 243 13.03 -4.99 -10.42
N SER A 244 11.77 -5.18 -10.82
CA SER A 244 11.36 -5.27 -12.23
C SER A 244 11.68 -3.98 -13.00
N VAL A 245 11.44 -2.83 -12.39
CA VAL A 245 11.81 -1.52 -12.96
C VAL A 245 13.32 -1.39 -13.15
N SER A 246 14.12 -1.85 -12.18
CA SER A 246 15.58 -1.84 -12.28
C SER A 246 16.07 -2.76 -13.40
N LEU A 247 15.47 -3.94 -13.55
CA LEU A 247 15.79 -4.88 -14.63
C LEU A 247 15.44 -4.32 -16.01
N TYR A 248 14.28 -3.66 -16.16
CA TYR A 248 13.91 -2.96 -17.38
C TYR A 248 14.93 -1.87 -17.75
N ALA A 249 15.32 -1.04 -16.78
CA ALA A 249 16.31 0.02 -17.04
C ALA A 249 17.67 -0.54 -17.49
N LYS A 250 18.08 -1.68 -16.91
CA LYS A 250 19.29 -2.37 -17.32
C LYS A 250 19.18 -2.93 -18.74
N SER A 251 18.06 -3.57 -19.09
CA SER A 251 17.89 -4.15 -20.43
C SER A 251 17.87 -3.09 -21.54
N VAL A 252 17.25 -1.93 -21.29
CA VAL A 252 17.26 -0.80 -22.24
C VAL A 252 18.68 -0.26 -22.43
N LYS A 253 19.47 -0.18 -21.36
CA LYS A 253 20.87 0.26 -21.43
C LYS A 253 21.75 -0.73 -22.20
N ASP A 254 21.64 -2.01 -21.90
CA ASP A 254 22.42 -3.05 -22.59
C ASP A 254 22.10 -3.06 -24.10
N ALA A 255 20.83 -2.78 -24.47
CA ALA A 255 20.40 -2.65 -25.86
C ALA A 255 20.84 -1.33 -26.54
N SER A 256 21.06 -0.24 -25.79
CA SER A 256 21.57 1.02 -26.35
C SER A 256 23.08 1.02 -26.58
N ASP A 257 23.80 0.20 -25.80
CA ASP A 257 25.26 0.06 -25.86
C ASP A 257 25.71 -1.01 -26.89
N SER A 258 24.77 -1.75 -27.47
CA SER A 258 24.97 -2.78 -28.52
C SER A 258 24.78 -2.22 -29.94
#